data_AF-A0A085LGR8-F1
#
_entry.id   AF-A0A085LGR8-F1
#
_cell.length_a   1.000
_cell.length_b   1.000
_cell.length_c   1.000
_cell.angle_alpha   90.00
_cell.angle_beta   90.00
_cell.angle_gamma   90.00
#
_symmetry.space_group_name_H-M   'P 1'
#
loop_
_entity.id
_entity.type
_entity.pdbx_description
1 polymer ?
#
loop_
_entity_poly.entity_id
_entity_poly.type
_entity_poly.pdbx_seq_one_letter_code
_entity_poly.pdbx_strand_id
1 'polypeptide(L)' 'SGVVDEDETEAAEGFELPGADLSGEELSVRVLPRQADEFTCASCFLVHHRSQLAYEKNGQQICSECAA' A
#
# COMPACT_ATOMS: atom_id res chain seq x y z
N SER A 1 -27.78 20.65 -24.65
CA SER A 1 -28.44 19.50 -24.04
C SER A 1 -28.25 18.31 -24.96
N GLY A 2 -27.20 17.52 -24.72
CA GLY A 2 -27.01 16.24 -25.40
C GLY A 2 -27.87 15.23 -24.66
N VAL A 3 -28.88 14.69 -25.33
CA VAL A 3 -29.62 13.53 -24.84
C VAL A 3 -28.62 12.37 -24.86
N VAL A 4 -28.21 11.91 -23.69
CA VAL A 4 -27.45 10.67 -23.58
C VAL A 4 -28.49 9.59 -23.79
N ASP A 5 -28.33 8.81 -24.85
CA ASP A 5 -29.25 7.76 -25.24
C ASP A 5 -29.20 6.64 -24.19
N GLU A 6 -30.29 6.49 -23.43
CA GLU A 6 -30.39 5.54 -22.31
C GLU A 6 -30.12 4.08 -22.74
N ASP A 7 -30.21 3.77 -24.04
CA ASP A 7 -29.90 2.46 -24.63
C ASP A 7 -28.39 2.14 -24.62
N GLU A 8 -27.52 3.16 -24.74
CA GLU A 8 -26.05 2.96 -24.70
C GLU A 8 -25.57 2.63 -23.28
N THR A 9 -26.18 3.22 -22.26
CA THR A 9 -25.91 2.90 -20.87
C THR A 9 -26.32 1.47 -20.53
N GLU A 10 -27.55 1.07 -20.87
CA GLU A 10 -28.06 -0.31 -20.62
C GLU A 10 -27.23 -1.37 -21.36
N ALA A 11 -26.77 -1.08 -22.58
CA ALA A 11 -25.89 -1.97 -23.34
C ALA A 11 -24.50 -2.13 -22.71
N ALA A 12 -24.01 -1.10 -21.99
CA ALA A 12 -22.72 -1.12 -21.31
C ALA A 12 -22.77 -1.84 -19.96
N GLU A 13 -23.92 -1.86 -19.27
CA GLU A 13 -24.06 -2.52 -17.95
C GLU A 13 -24.01 -4.05 -18.04
N GLY A 14 -24.39 -4.62 -19.20
CA GLY A 14 -24.35 -6.06 -19.46
C GLY A 14 -22.99 -6.59 -19.96
N PHE A 15 -22.01 -5.72 -20.22
CA PHE A 15 -20.71 -6.12 -20.74
C PHE A 15 -19.71 -6.38 -19.61
N GLU A 16 -19.77 -7.59 -19.04
CA GLU A 16 -18.80 -8.03 -18.04
C GLU A 16 -17.42 -8.21 -18.68
N LEU A 17 -16.46 -7.35 -18.32
CA LEU A 17 -15.09 -7.43 -18.83
C LEU A 17 -14.42 -8.74 -18.34
N PRO A 18 -13.86 -9.56 -19.24
CA PRO A 18 -13.13 -10.76 -18.83
C PRO A 18 -11.93 -10.36 -17.97
N GLY A 19 -11.90 -10.80 -16.72
CA GLY A 19 -10.87 -10.45 -15.73
C GLY A 19 -11.32 -9.49 -14.61
N ALA A 20 -12.59 -9.08 -14.58
CA ALA A 20 -13.16 -8.29 -13.47
C ALA A 20 -13.45 -9.13 -12.21
N ASP A 21 -13.61 -10.45 -12.36
CA ASP A 21 -13.82 -11.35 -11.24
C ASP A 21 -12.48 -11.82 -10.65
N LEU A 22 -12.01 -11.11 -9.62
CA LEU A 22 -10.85 -11.50 -8.81
C LEU A 22 -11.26 -12.37 -7.62
N SER A 23 -12.50 -12.87 -7.56
CA SER A 23 -13.02 -13.64 -6.42
C SER A 23 -12.30 -14.98 -6.18
N GLY A 24 -11.55 -15.47 -7.18
CA GLY A 24 -10.71 -16.67 -7.10
C GLY A 24 -9.20 -16.42 -6.96
N GLU A 25 -8.74 -15.16 -6.91
CA GLU A 25 -7.30 -14.83 -6.86
C GLU A 25 -6.84 -14.63 -5.41
N GLU A 26 -6.15 -15.64 -4.84
CA GLU A 26 -5.59 -15.56 -3.49
C GLU A 26 -4.25 -14.81 -3.53
N LEU A 27 -4.25 -13.54 -3.13
CA LEU A 27 -3.02 -12.76 -3.01
C LEU A 27 -2.18 -13.28 -1.83
N SER A 28 -1.28 -14.22 -2.10
CA SER A 28 -0.40 -14.83 -1.09
C SER A 28 0.67 -13.84 -0.61
N VAL A 29 0.34 -13.06 0.42
CA VAL A 29 1.28 -12.11 1.04
C VAL A 29 2.16 -12.85 2.05
N ARG A 30 3.45 -12.95 1.76
CA ARG A 30 4.43 -13.48 2.71
C ARG A 30 4.88 -12.38 3.66
N VAL A 31 4.51 -12.52 4.94
CA VAL A 31 5.01 -11.63 6.01
C VAL A 31 6.39 -12.11 6.44
N LEU A 32 7.43 -11.31 6.18
CA LEU A 32 8.76 -11.55 6.73
C LEU A 32 8.87 -10.87 8.11
N PRO A 33 9.32 -11.57 9.15
CA PRO A 33 9.56 -10.97 10.44
C PRO A 33 10.70 -9.95 10.34
N ARG A 34 10.60 -8.88 11.12
CA ARG A 34 11.61 -7.82 11.20
C ARG A 34 12.98 -8.45 11.47
N GLN A 35 13.98 -8.19 10.63
CA GLN A 35 15.33 -8.68 10.89
C GLN A 35 15.89 -7.97 12.14
N ALA A 36 16.85 -8.59 12.84
CA ALA A 36 17.39 -8.07 14.11
C ALA A 36 17.99 -6.66 13.97
N ASP A 37 18.48 -6.34 12.77
CA ASP A 37 19.16 -5.11 12.43
C ASP A 37 18.27 -4.10 11.67
N GLU A 38 16.95 -4.27 11.67
CA GLU A 38 16.00 -3.36 10.99
C GLU A 38 15.05 -2.65 11.97
N PHE A 39 14.66 -1.43 11.61
CA PHE A 39 13.67 -0.66 12.34
C PHE A 39 12.75 0.16 11.43
N THR A 40 11.55 0.48 11.90
CA THR A 40 10.60 1.36 11.19
C THR A 40 10.70 2.76 11.77
N CYS A 41 11.02 3.76 10.94
CA CYS A 41 11.07 5.14 11.38
C CYS A 41 9.66 5.66 11.67
N ALA A 42 9.44 6.26 12.84
CA ALA A 42 8.14 6.80 13.25
C ALA A 42 7.76 8.12 12.51
N SER A 43 8.68 8.70 11.74
CA SER A 43 8.44 9.93 10.97
C SER A 43 8.11 9.64 9.50
N CYS A 44 8.92 8.83 8.80
CA CYS A 44 8.70 8.50 7.39
C CYS A 44 8.04 7.13 7.14
N PHE A 45 7.85 6.31 8.18
CA PHE A 45 7.26 4.96 8.12
C PHE A 45 8.02 3.94 7.25
N LEU A 46 9.24 4.28 6.81
CA LEU A 46 10.11 3.37 6.06
C LEU A 46 10.92 2.47 6.99
N VAL A 47 11.27 1.28 6.49
CA VAL A 47 12.17 0.34 7.17
C VAL A 47 13.62 0.71 6.81
N HIS A 48 14.45 0.90 7.83
CA HIS A 48 15.87 1.18 7.70
C HIS A 48 16.69 0.20 8.52
N HIS A 49 17.96 0.06 8.14
CA HIS A 49 18.94 -0.66 8.95
C HIS A 49 19.27 0.14 10.22
N ARG A 50 19.53 -0.53 11.36
CA ARG A 50 19.83 0.09 12.66
C ARG A 50 21.00 1.08 12.63
N SER A 51 21.90 0.97 11.66
CA SER A 51 22.97 1.95 11.43
C SER A 51 22.46 3.35 11.07
N GLN A 52 21.21 3.47 10.59
CA GLN A 52 20.57 4.74 10.25
C GLN A 52 19.69 5.27 11.40
N LEU A 53 19.69 4.62 12.57
CA LEU A 53 18.93 5.08 13.73
C LEU A 53 19.60 6.33 14.33
N ALA A 54 18.88 7.45 14.36
CA ALA A 54 19.37 8.68 14.98
C ALA A 54 19.12 8.67 16.49
N TYR A 55 17.87 8.46 16.89
CA TYR A 55 17.49 8.38 18.29
C TYR A 55 16.20 7.57 18.47
N GLU A 56 16.00 7.12 19.70
CA GLU A 56 14.76 6.51 20.16
C GLU A 56 14.22 7.30 21.35
N LYS A 57 12.95 7.69 21.31
CA LYS A 57 12.28 8.37 22.42
C LYS A 57 10.88 7.78 22.60
N ASN A 58 10.56 7.34 23.82
CA ASN A 58 9.26 6.73 24.15
C ASN A 58 8.89 5.53 23.23
N GLY A 59 9.88 4.74 22.79
CA GLY A 59 9.68 3.62 21.87
C GLY A 59 9.47 4.03 20.40
N GLN A 60 9.55 5.32 20.06
CA GLN A 60 9.55 5.80 18.69
C GLN A 60 10.99 5.94 18.18
N GLN A 61 11.31 5.18 17.14
CA GLN A 61 12.63 5.17 16.50
C GLN A 61 12.61 6.12 15.31
N ILE A 62 13.59 7.02 15.21
CA ILE A 62 13.68 8.04 14.15
C ILE A 62 14.99 7.84 13.37
N CYS A 63 14.91 7.84 12.03
CA CYS A 63 16.09 7.71 11.17
C CYS A 63 16.88 9.03 11.08
N SER A 64 18.15 8.93 10.70
CA SER A 64 19.06 10.06 10.50
C SER A 64 18.55 11.10 9.51
N GLU A 65 17.81 10.69 8.48
CA GLU A 65 17.21 11.62 7.51
C GLU A 65 16.04 12.41 8.11
N CYS A 66 15.23 11.82 9.00
CA CYS A 66 14.14 12.52 9.67
C CYS A 66 14.58 13.28 10.92
N ALA A 67 15.79 13.04 11.41
CA ALA A 67 16.38 13.76 12.54
C ALA A 67 17.22 14.98 12.11
N ALA A 68 17.48 15.13 10.80
CA ALA A 68 18.20 16.24 10.21
C ALA A 68 17.37 17.54 10.13
#